data_AF-A0A503Q8B4-F1
#
_entry.id   AF-A0A503Q8B4-F1
#
_cell.length_a   1.000
_cell.length_b   1.000
_cell.length_c   1.000
_cell.angle_alpha   90.00
_cell.angle_beta   90.00
_cell.angle_gamma   90.00
#
_symmetry.space_group_name_H-M   'P 1'
#
loop_
_entity.id
_entity.type
_entity.pdbx_description
1 polymer ?
#
loop_
_entity_poly.entity_id
_entity_poly.type
_entity_poly.pdbx_seq_one_letter_code
_entity_poly.pdbx_strand_id
1 'polypeptide(L)'
;MQVQSGYWWASILSDGAQPEIIYVVNIGSEQTATRMGDDWPYNLIECDLLMPIDTSAWPQAGKLTEDELLDEHYTVDPTTITDGYWWAIIAEDFQPLIVLVERGAVYRLDSEDRFENFEFVMYIDTTGWPTR
;
A
#
# COMPACT_ATOMS: atom_id res chain seq x y z
N MET A 1 7.66 22.33 5.81
CA MET A 1 6.35 21.74 5.49
C MET A 1 6.23 20.47 6.31
N GLN A 2 5.18 20.30 7.12
CA GLN A 2 4.99 19.06 7.88
C GLN A 2 4.12 18.15 7.01
N VAL A 3 4.71 17.09 6.47
CA VAL A 3 4.01 16.10 5.64
C VAL A 3 3.36 15.08 6.58
N GLN A 4 2.12 14.68 6.31
CA GLN A 4 1.45 13.65 7.12
C GLN A 4 2.02 12.27 6.83
N SER A 5 2.15 11.45 7.87
CA SER A 5 2.47 10.03 7.72
C SER A 5 1.31 9.32 7.03
N GLY A 6 1.60 8.28 6.27
CA GLY A 6 0.58 7.49 5.57
C GLY A 6 0.98 7.15 4.13
N TYR A 7 0.03 6.62 3.38
CA TYR A 7 0.25 6.29 1.97
C TYR A 7 0.18 7.54 1.09
N TRP A 8 1.09 7.61 0.13
CA TRP A 8 1.17 8.69 -0.84
C TRP A 8 1.39 8.11 -2.23
N TRP A 9 0.75 8.75 -3.20
CA TRP A 9 1.15 8.64 -4.60
C TRP A 9 2.30 9.61 -4.86
N ALA A 10 3.46 9.08 -5.25
CA ALA A 10 4.68 9.88 -5.37
C ALA A 10 5.63 9.34 -6.43
N SER A 11 6.50 10.19 -6.95
CA SER A 11 7.63 9.76 -7.81
C SER A 11 8.93 9.76 -7.00
N ILE A 12 9.80 8.78 -7.24
CA ILE A 12 11.16 8.80 -6.73
C ILE A 12 12.04 9.57 -7.72
N LEU A 13 12.68 10.64 -7.25
CA LEU A 13 13.43 11.56 -8.11
C LEU A 13 14.72 10.93 -8.67
N SER A 14 15.29 9.96 -7.95
CA SER A 14 16.58 9.35 -8.26
C SER A 14 16.52 8.28 -9.36
N ASP A 15 15.39 7.58 -9.52
CA ASP A 15 15.23 6.55 -10.54
C ASP A 15 14.43 7.01 -11.77
N GLY A 16 13.74 8.16 -11.67
CA GLY A 16 12.95 8.72 -12.77
C GLY A 16 11.76 7.83 -13.17
N ALA A 17 11.33 6.96 -12.26
CA ALA A 17 10.20 6.07 -12.45
C ALA A 17 8.88 6.83 -12.63
N GLN A 18 7.84 6.11 -13.06
CA GLN A 18 6.49 6.62 -12.95
C GLN A 18 6.12 6.78 -11.47
N PRO A 19 5.10 7.59 -11.13
CA PRO A 19 4.67 7.66 -9.75
C PRO A 19 4.13 6.30 -9.28
N GLU A 20 4.31 6.02 -7.99
CA GLU A 20 4.02 4.75 -7.34
C GLU A 20 3.45 5.03 -5.94
N ILE A 21 2.82 4.00 -5.34
CA ILE A 21 2.40 4.11 -3.93
C ILE A 21 3.60 3.89 -3.01
N ILE A 22 3.88 4.88 -2.18
CA ILE A 22 4.87 4.83 -1.10
C ILE A 22 4.20 5.04 0.26
N TYR A 23 4.90 4.71 1.33
CA TYR A 23 4.48 5.05 2.69
C TYR A 23 5.45 6.04 3.33
N VAL A 24 4.93 7.17 3.80
CA VAL A 24 5.69 8.20 4.50
C VAL A 24 5.60 7.97 6.00
N VAL A 25 6.76 7.93 6.66
CA VAL A 25 6.87 7.84 8.12
C VAL A 25 7.59 9.08 8.65
N ASN A 26 6.99 9.71 9.65
CA ASN A 26 7.61 10.78 10.42
C ASN A 26 8.04 10.24 11.79
N ILE A 27 9.35 10.20 12.07
CA ILE A 27 9.91 9.80 13.36
C ILE A 27 10.76 10.93 13.89
N GLY A 28 10.28 11.63 14.93
CA GLY A 28 10.97 12.79 15.47
C GLY A 28 11.08 13.91 14.43
N SER A 29 12.32 14.28 14.08
CA SER A 29 12.61 15.26 13.02
C SER A 29 12.86 14.63 11.65
N GLU A 30 12.95 13.31 11.57
CA GLU A 30 13.24 12.58 10.34
C GLU A 30 11.95 12.22 9.61
N GLN A 31 11.97 12.41 8.29
CA GLN A 31 10.86 12.05 7.40
C GLN A 31 11.43 11.14 6.31
N THR A 32 10.93 9.91 6.27
CA THR A 32 11.36 8.89 5.33
C THR A 32 10.17 8.39 4.52
N ALA A 33 10.47 7.82 3.37
CA ALA A 33 9.51 7.22 2.47
C ALA A 33 9.97 5.80 2.12
N THR A 34 9.05 4.84 2.14
CA THR A 34 9.34 3.46 1.73
C THR A 34 8.45 3.10 0.55
N ARG A 35 9.06 2.63 -0.54
CA ARG A 35 8.36 2.03 -1.68
C ARG A 35 8.14 0.53 -1.41
N MET A 36 7.05 -0.02 -1.92
CA MET A 36 6.78 -1.46 -1.83
C MET A 36 7.89 -2.29 -2.46
N GLY A 37 8.35 -3.31 -1.75
CA GLY A 37 9.41 -4.21 -2.17
C GLY A 37 10.83 -3.67 -2.00
N ASP A 38 11.00 -2.41 -1.56
CA ASP A 38 12.34 -1.86 -1.32
C ASP A 38 12.86 -2.25 0.07
N ASP A 39 14.12 -2.72 0.12
CA ASP A 39 14.79 -3.08 1.38
C ASP A 39 15.13 -1.86 2.26
N TRP A 40 15.22 -0.66 1.67
CA TRP A 40 15.69 0.55 2.34
C TRP A 40 14.79 1.76 2.05
N PRO A 41 14.52 2.60 3.06
CA PRO A 41 13.74 3.81 2.85
C PRO A 41 14.57 4.92 2.17
N TYR A 42 13.86 5.81 1.49
CA TYR A 42 14.36 7.07 0.95
C TYR A 42 14.21 8.20 1.96
N ASN A 43 15.07 9.22 1.87
CA ASN A 43 14.75 10.50 2.51
C ASN A 43 13.57 11.14 1.78
N LEU A 44 12.65 11.78 2.50
CA LEU A 44 11.47 12.36 1.86
C LEU A 44 11.79 13.43 0.81
N ILE A 45 12.96 14.08 0.91
CA ILE A 45 13.44 15.05 -0.09
C ILE A 45 13.77 14.41 -1.46
N GLU A 46 13.93 13.10 -1.49
CA GLU A 46 14.17 12.32 -2.72
C GLU A 46 12.86 11.93 -3.42
N CYS A 47 11.71 12.29 -2.84
CA CYS A 47 10.39 11.96 -3.36
C CYS A 47 9.64 13.23 -3.78
N ASP A 48 8.94 13.17 -4.90
CA ASP A 48 7.95 14.17 -5.30
C ASP A 48 6.55 13.68 -4.93
N LEU A 49 5.97 14.24 -3.87
CA LEU A 49 4.68 13.84 -3.32
C LEU A 49 3.54 14.48 -4.13
N LEU A 50 2.80 13.67 -4.88
CA LEU A 50 1.76 14.16 -5.79
C LEU A 50 0.39 14.22 -5.12
N MET A 51 0.03 13.19 -4.37
CA MET A 51 -1.30 13.09 -3.76
C MET A 51 -1.27 12.19 -2.51
N PRO A 52 -1.82 12.64 -1.36
CA PRO A 52 -2.02 11.76 -0.22
C PRO A 52 -3.16 10.78 -0.52
N ILE A 53 -2.99 9.52 -0.11
CA ILE A 53 -4.03 8.49 -0.26
C ILE A 53 -4.84 8.47 1.03
N ASP A 54 -6.13 8.77 0.93
CA ASP A 54 -7.03 8.75 2.09
C ASP A 54 -7.36 7.30 2.48
N THR A 55 -6.91 6.93 3.67
CA THR A 55 -7.11 5.59 4.24
C THR A 55 -8.17 5.58 5.34
N SER A 56 -8.82 6.72 5.61
CA SER A 56 -9.75 6.87 6.73
C SER A 56 -11.05 6.06 6.56
N ALA A 57 -11.45 5.85 5.32
CA ALA A 57 -12.59 5.00 4.97
C ALA A 57 -12.26 3.50 4.96
N TRP A 58 -10.99 3.12 5.15
CA TRP A 58 -10.63 1.72 5.25
C TRP A 58 -11.23 1.14 6.54
N PRO A 59 -11.67 -0.12 6.53
CA PRO A 59 -11.82 -0.89 7.75
C PRO A 59 -10.50 -0.82 8.51
N GLN A 60 -10.56 -0.08 9.60
CA GLN A 60 -9.43 0.09 10.49
C GLN A 60 -9.24 -1.23 11.22
N ALA A 61 -7.99 -1.57 11.57
CA ALA A 61 -7.72 -2.65 12.49
C ALA A 61 -8.63 -2.51 13.73
N GLY A 62 -9.38 -3.56 14.06
CA GLY A 62 -10.37 -3.57 15.15
C GLY A 62 -11.78 -3.07 14.81
N LYS A 63 -12.08 -2.69 13.55
CA LYS A 63 -13.45 -2.42 13.06
C LYS A 63 -14.10 -3.58 12.34
N LEU A 64 -13.33 -4.61 11.98
CA LEU A 64 -13.85 -5.87 11.48
C LEU A 64 -13.57 -6.93 12.53
N THR A 65 -14.61 -7.66 12.91
CA THR A 65 -14.51 -8.89 13.69
C THR A 65 -13.91 -10.00 12.84
N GLU A 66 -13.34 -11.03 13.48
CA GLU A 66 -12.85 -12.23 12.79
C GLU A 66 -13.96 -12.84 11.90
N ASP A 67 -15.21 -12.83 12.37
CA ASP A 67 -16.37 -13.29 11.59
C ASP A 67 -16.70 -12.42 10.36
N GLU A 68 -16.46 -11.10 10.41
CA GLU A 68 -16.67 -10.20 9.26
C GLU A 68 -15.53 -10.26 8.24
N LEU A 69 -14.34 -10.67 8.67
CA LEU A 69 -13.19 -10.94 7.80
C LEU A 69 -13.30 -12.32 7.13
N LEU A 70 -13.91 -13.28 7.82
CA LEU A 70 -14.18 -14.63 7.33
C LEU A 70 -15.49 -14.74 6.54
N ASP A 71 -16.27 -13.66 6.42
CA ASP A 71 -17.45 -13.64 5.57
C ASP A 71 -17.02 -13.64 4.09
N GLU A 72 -17.49 -14.64 3.33
CA GLU A 72 -17.22 -14.83 1.88
C GLU A 72 -17.67 -13.63 1.02
N HIS A 73 -18.32 -12.64 1.63
CA HIS A 73 -18.74 -11.39 1.01
C HIS A 73 -17.74 -10.23 1.12
N TYR A 74 -16.70 -10.34 1.94
CA TYR A 74 -15.74 -9.25 2.17
C TYR A 74 -14.47 -9.37 1.31
N THR A 75 -14.13 -10.59 0.89
CA THR A 75 -12.89 -10.87 0.17
C THR A 75 -13.16 -11.12 -1.31
N VAL A 76 -12.20 -10.73 -2.14
CA VAL A 76 -12.28 -10.91 -3.60
C VAL A 76 -11.88 -12.34 -3.94
N ASP A 77 -12.59 -12.96 -4.89
CA ASP A 77 -12.22 -14.27 -5.41
C ASP A 77 -10.75 -14.26 -5.86
N PRO A 78 -9.87 -15.07 -5.24
CA PRO A 78 -8.43 -15.08 -5.55
C PRO A 78 -8.11 -15.31 -7.03
N THR A 79 -9.01 -15.98 -7.77
CA THR A 79 -8.84 -16.23 -9.21
C THR A 79 -9.07 -14.98 -10.08
N THR A 80 -9.59 -13.91 -9.50
CA THR A 80 -9.87 -12.64 -10.18
C THR A 80 -8.83 -11.55 -9.88
N ILE A 81 -7.84 -11.84 -9.02
CA ILE A 81 -6.75 -10.91 -8.71
C ILE A 81 -5.88 -10.69 -9.96
N THR A 82 -5.57 -9.44 -10.23
CA THR A 82 -4.76 -8.99 -11.37
C THR A 82 -3.62 -8.10 -10.91
N ASP A 83 -2.66 -7.86 -11.80
CA ASP A 83 -1.53 -6.97 -11.51
C ASP A 83 -2.00 -5.55 -11.16
N GLY A 84 -1.34 -4.92 -10.20
CA GLY A 84 -1.60 -3.56 -9.74
C GLY A 84 -1.72 -3.45 -8.22
N TYR A 85 -2.17 -2.29 -7.75
CA TYR A 85 -2.30 -2.03 -6.32
C TYR A 85 -3.61 -2.58 -5.77
N TRP A 86 -3.51 -3.26 -4.65
CA TRP A 86 -4.64 -3.81 -3.93
C TRP A 86 -4.60 -3.37 -2.49
N TRP A 87 -5.77 -3.07 -1.96
CA TRP A 87 -5.95 -3.10 -0.53
C TRP A 87 -6.18 -4.55 -0.09
N ALA A 88 -5.40 -4.97 0.89
CA ALA A 88 -5.39 -6.32 1.44
C ALA A 88 -5.28 -6.29 2.97
N ILE A 89 -5.51 -7.45 3.58
CA ILE A 89 -5.38 -7.70 5.01
C ILE A 89 -4.43 -8.87 5.19
N ILE A 90 -3.39 -8.71 6.00
CA ILE A 90 -2.47 -9.81 6.34
C ILE A 90 -3.22 -10.84 7.19
N ALA A 91 -3.17 -12.10 6.81
CA ALA A 91 -3.87 -13.18 7.51
C ALA A 91 -3.27 -13.48 8.90
N GLU A 92 -1.99 -13.19 9.12
CA GLU A 92 -1.30 -13.45 10.39
C GLU A 92 -1.75 -12.55 11.54
N ASP A 93 -1.90 -11.24 11.28
CA ASP A 93 -2.14 -10.22 12.31
C ASP A 93 -3.35 -9.32 12.03
N PHE A 94 -4.10 -9.61 10.96
CA PHE A 94 -5.26 -8.85 10.51
C PHE A 94 -4.97 -7.36 10.25
N GLN A 95 -3.72 -7.03 9.91
CA GLN A 95 -3.34 -5.67 9.60
C GLN A 95 -3.77 -5.28 8.18
N PRO A 96 -4.56 -4.21 7.99
CA PRO A 96 -4.87 -3.68 6.66
C PRO A 96 -3.69 -2.88 6.10
N LEU A 97 -3.39 -3.08 4.81
CA LEU A 97 -2.32 -2.39 4.09
C LEU A 97 -2.58 -2.34 2.58
N ILE A 98 -1.82 -1.52 1.87
CA ILE A 98 -1.75 -1.60 0.41
C ILE A 98 -0.60 -2.52 0.05
N VAL A 99 -0.86 -3.43 -0.88
CA VAL A 99 0.14 -4.26 -1.54
C VAL A 99 0.15 -4.00 -3.03
N LEU A 100 1.29 -4.27 -3.66
CA LEU A 100 1.43 -4.32 -5.11
C LEU A 100 1.45 -5.78 -5.54
N VAL A 101 0.53 -6.16 -6.42
CA VAL A 101 0.52 -7.47 -7.06
C VAL A 101 1.20 -7.34 -8.42
N GLU A 102 2.23 -8.14 -8.66
CA GLU A 102 2.85 -8.22 -9.98
C GLU A 102 3.29 -9.64 -10.29
N ARG A 103 2.86 -10.18 -11.44
CA ARG A 103 3.36 -11.45 -12.00
C ARG A 103 3.29 -12.65 -11.05
N GLY A 104 2.30 -12.67 -10.16
CA GLY A 104 2.14 -13.75 -9.18
C GLY A 104 2.98 -13.60 -7.91
N ALA A 105 3.58 -12.43 -7.66
CA ALA A 105 4.12 -12.03 -6.37
C ALA A 105 3.30 -10.89 -5.72
N VAL A 106 3.39 -10.78 -4.39
CA VAL A 106 2.78 -9.70 -3.60
C VAL A 106 3.88 -8.90 -2.90
N TYR A 107 3.92 -7.60 -3.11
CA TYR A 107 4.91 -6.71 -2.52
C TYR A 107 4.26 -5.80 -1.47
N ARG A 108 4.75 -5.88 -0.23
CA ARG A 108 4.47 -4.92 0.84
C ARG A 108 5.66 -3.99 1.04
N LEU A 109 5.55 -3.00 1.91
CA LEU A 109 6.55 -1.93 2.08
C LEU A 109 7.98 -2.43 2.30
N ASP A 110 8.19 -3.59 2.90
CA ASP A 110 9.50 -4.08 3.32
C ASP A 110 9.79 -5.53 2.90
N SER A 111 8.95 -6.11 2.04
CA SER A 111 9.01 -7.55 1.78
C SER A 111 8.25 -7.96 0.53
N GLU A 112 8.80 -8.95 -0.19
CA GLU A 112 8.05 -9.80 -1.11
C GLU A 112 7.41 -10.95 -0.33
N ASP A 113 6.16 -11.25 -0.65
CA ASP A 113 5.33 -12.20 0.07
C ASP A 113 4.42 -12.97 -0.89
N ARG A 114 3.68 -13.96 -0.36
CA ARG A 114 2.83 -14.86 -1.13
C ARG A 114 1.37 -14.45 -1.04
N PHE A 115 0.65 -14.69 -2.14
CA PHE A 115 -0.80 -14.47 -2.23
C PHE A 115 -1.60 -15.11 -1.10
N GLU A 116 -1.21 -16.31 -0.66
CA GLU A 116 -1.89 -17.08 0.39
C GLU A 116 -1.88 -16.41 1.78
N ASN A 117 -1.02 -15.40 1.98
CA ASN A 117 -0.90 -14.70 3.25
C ASN A 117 -1.83 -13.47 3.35
N PHE A 118 -2.63 -13.20 2.32
CA PHE A 118 -3.46 -12.01 2.24
C PHE A 118 -4.89 -12.32 1.87
N GLU A 119 -5.81 -11.63 2.54
CA GLU A 119 -7.17 -11.47 2.08
C GLU A 119 -7.26 -10.17 1.27
N PHE A 120 -7.55 -10.30 -0.04
CA PHE A 120 -7.67 -9.16 -0.94
C PHE A 120 -9.08 -8.58 -0.88
N VAL A 121 -9.18 -7.26 -0.73
CA VAL A 121 -10.48 -6.61 -0.48
C VAL A 121 -10.91 -5.74 -1.65
N MET A 122 -10.00 -4.93 -2.20
CA MET A 122 -10.37 -3.97 -3.25
C MET A 122 -9.18 -3.60 -4.13
N TYR A 123 -9.41 -3.59 -5.45
CA TYR A 123 -8.46 -3.04 -6.41
C TYR A 123 -8.39 -1.51 -6.31
N ILE A 124 -7.18 -0.97 -6.35
CA ILE A 124 -6.93 0.47 -6.34
C ILE A 124 -6.66 0.90 -7.79
N ASP A 125 -7.68 1.49 -8.42
CA ASP A 125 -7.54 2.04 -9.76
C ASP A 125 -6.77 3.38 -9.73
N THR A 126 -5.56 3.35 -10.27
CA THR A 126 -4.65 4.51 -10.36
C THR A 126 -4.67 5.19 -11.73
N THR A 127 -5.46 4.73 -12.70
CA THR A 127 -5.41 5.22 -14.10
C THR A 127 -5.73 6.70 -14.27
N GLY A 128 -6.42 7.32 -13.31
CA GLY A 128 -6.72 8.76 -13.29
C GLY A 128 -5.82 9.60 -12.39
N TRP A 129 -4.82 9.01 -11.74
CA TRP A 129 -4.01 9.71 -10.74
C TRP A 129 -2.96 10.62 -11.39
N PRO A 130 -2.50 11.68 -10.69
CA PRO A 130 -1.54 12.63 -11.24
C PRO A 130 -0.27 11.94 -11.72
N THR A 131 0.20 12.26 -12.92
CA THR A 131 1.43 11.65 -13.46
C THR A 131 2.68 12.51 -13.27
N ARG A 132 2.52 13.84 -13.10
CA ARG A 132 3.52 14.88 -12.80
C ARG A 132 2.81 16.18 -12.40
#